data_AF-A0A9P6A463-F1
#
_entry.id   AF-A0A9P6A463-F1
#
_cell.length_a   1.000
_cell.length_b   1.000
_cell.length_c   1.000
_cell.angle_alpha   90.00
_cell.angle_beta   90.00
_cell.angle_gamma   90.00
#
_symmetry.space_group_name_H-M   'P 1'
#
loop_
_entity.id
_entity.type
_entity.pdbx_description
1 polymer ?
#
loop_
_entity_poly.entity_id
_entity_poly.type
_entity_poly.pdbx_seq_one_letter_code
_entity_poly.pdbx_strand_id
1 'polypeptide(L)'
;MISVSQLSPSRLPRSKQSPARCSDGIISTFGLQEGGYCGPEYQKDDWVRHIFDCDTDQEITTAHHLALAVRDKSLPSDEAMLVEYGSIRAPTEHEKLQLLGVYVDLMERHRVTTKKIHRWVSEGDLAFYIQATFTKLPNESRGSHYAWL
;
A
#
# COMPACT_ATOMS: atom_id res chain seq x y z
N MET A 1 -39.96 26.37 5.13
CA MET A 1 -39.27 25.79 6.30
C MET A 1 -39.08 24.30 6.04
N ILE A 2 -37.82 23.84 6.18
CA ILE A 2 -37.36 22.43 6.29
C ILE A 2 -37.46 21.60 5.00
N SER A 3 -36.50 20.79 4.56
CA SER A 3 -35.05 20.66 4.75
C SER A 3 -34.58 19.58 3.76
N VAL A 4 -33.31 19.66 3.37
CA VAL A 4 -32.57 18.75 2.46
C VAL A 4 -32.38 17.36 3.10
N SER A 5 -32.33 16.28 2.29
CA SER A 5 -31.38 15.13 2.37
C SER A 5 -31.90 13.96 1.52
N GLN A 6 -31.39 13.74 0.30
CA GLN A 6 -30.21 12.91 -0.02
C GLN A 6 -30.28 11.50 0.58
N LEU A 7 -30.74 10.54 -0.23
CA LEU A 7 -30.61 9.11 -0.01
C LEU A 7 -29.22 8.67 -0.50
N SER A 8 -28.29 8.41 0.43
CA SER A 8 -27.07 7.65 0.13
C SER A 8 -27.33 6.15 0.32
N PRO A 9 -26.82 5.28 -0.57
CA PRO A 9 -26.98 3.84 -0.43
C PRO A 9 -26.14 3.32 0.74
N SER A 10 -26.81 2.56 1.59
CA SER A 10 -26.30 1.86 2.77
C SER A 10 -25.06 1.03 2.46
N ARG A 11 -23.93 1.44 3.05
CA ARG A 11 -22.67 0.69 3.09
C ARG A 11 -22.83 -0.43 4.11
N LEU A 12 -22.97 -1.67 3.64
CA LEU A 12 -22.90 -2.85 4.52
C LEU A 12 -21.50 -2.90 5.15
N PRO A 13 -21.37 -3.10 6.48
CA PRO A 13 -20.06 -3.29 7.09
C PRO A 13 -19.47 -4.62 6.64
N ARG A 14 -18.34 -4.56 5.94
CA ARG A 14 -17.53 -5.75 5.62
C ARG A 14 -16.97 -6.30 6.92
N SER A 15 -17.06 -7.61 7.08
CA SER A 15 -16.71 -8.35 8.29
C SER A 15 -15.36 -7.92 8.86
N LYS A 16 -15.36 -7.46 10.12
CA LYS A 16 -14.19 -7.11 10.93
C LYS A 16 -13.22 -8.30 10.95
N GLN A 17 -12.16 -8.28 10.13
CA GLN A 17 -11.03 -9.16 10.34
C GLN A 17 -10.21 -8.54 11.47
N SER A 18 -10.41 -9.08 12.68
CA SER A 18 -9.72 -8.65 13.89
C SER A 18 -8.20 -8.68 13.71
N PRO A 19 -7.47 -7.63 14.11
CA PRO A 19 -6.02 -7.72 14.23
C PRO A 19 -5.65 -8.66 15.38
N ALA A 20 -4.46 -9.26 15.30
CA ALA A 20 -3.95 -10.25 16.23
C ALA A 20 -4.15 -9.83 17.69
N ARG A 21 -4.99 -10.57 18.44
CA ARG A 21 -5.17 -10.38 19.88
C ARG A 21 -3.89 -10.82 20.60
N CYS A 22 -3.26 -9.89 21.33
CA CYS A 22 -2.20 -10.22 22.29
C CYS A 22 -2.80 -11.10 23.40
N SER A 23 -2.22 -12.27 23.64
CA SER A 23 -2.64 -13.19 24.71
C SER A 23 -2.22 -12.75 26.11
N ASP A 24 -1.34 -11.75 26.24
CA ASP A 24 -0.84 -11.28 27.52
C ASP A 24 -0.95 -9.76 27.61
N GLY A 25 -1.83 -9.30 28.49
CA GLY A 25 -2.18 -7.89 28.61
C GLY A 25 -1.11 -7.09 29.33
N ILE A 26 -0.69 -5.97 28.73
CA ILE A 26 -0.66 -4.61 29.31
C ILE A 26 -0.84 -3.64 28.12
N ILE A 27 -1.95 -2.90 28.10
CA ILE A 27 -2.28 -1.92 27.06
C ILE A 27 -1.64 -0.58 27.42
N SER A 28 -0.70 -0.09 26.62
CA SER A 28 -0.26 1.31 26.70
C SER A 28 -1.25 2.18 25.92
N THR A 29 -2.00 2.99 26.67
CA THR A 29 -3.10 3.84 26.18
C THR A 29 -2.57 5.11 25.53
N PHE A 30 -2.83 5.31 24.24
CA PHE A 30 -3.12 6.62 23.64
C PHE A 30 -3.98 6.41 22.38
N GLY A 31 -5.23 6.90 22.42
CA GLY A 31 -6.12 6.98 21.26
C GLY A 31 -7.12 5.82 21.13
N LEU A 32 -8.40 6.16 21.13
CA LEU A 32 -9.54 5.27 21.21
C LEU A 32 -9.99 4.79 19.82
N GLN A 33 -9.66 3.55 19.43
CA GLN A 33 -10.57 2.68 18.64
C GLN A 33 -10.08 1.22 18.64
N GLU A 34 -11.04 0.28 18.57
CA GLU A 34 -10.87 -1.16 18.79
C GLU A 34 -9.72 -1.81 17.99
N GLY A 35 -8.59 -2.08 18.67
CA GLY A 35 -7.45 -2.79 18.09
C GLY A 35 -6.14 -2.39 18.73
N GLY A 36 -5.95 -2.70 20.02
CA GLY A 36 -4.66 -2.45 20.67
C GLY A 36 -3.57 -3.35 20.09
N TYR A 37 -2.48 -2.76 19.60
CA TYR A 37 -1.27 -3.50 19.19
C TYR A 37 -0.40 -3.81 20.42
N CYS A 38 0.31 -4.95 20.40
CA CYS A 38 1.21 -5.33 21.49
C CYS A 38 2.44 -4.41 21.60
N GLY A 39 2.69 -3.57 20.58
CA GLY A 39 3.80 -2.62 20.53
C GLY A 39 3.83 -1.80 19.22
N PRO A 40 4.68 -0.76 19.14
CA PRO A 40 4.75 0.15 18.00
C PRO A 40 5.25 -0.53 16.72
N GLU A 41 6.02 -1.61 16.82
CA GLU A 41 6.42 -2.44 15.67
C GLU A 41 5.22 -3.08 14.98
N TYR A 42 4.30 -3.70 15.74
CA TYR A 42 3.10 -4.32 15.19
C TYR A 42 2.14 -3.29 14.59
N GLN A 43 2.07 -2.09 15.19
CA GLN A 43 1.31 -0.98 14.63
C GLN A 43 1.88 -0.53 13.28
N LYS A 44 3.21 -0.44 13.14
CA LYS A 44 3.87 -0.02 11.89
C LYS A 44 3.71 -1.05 10.77
N ASP A 45 3.86 -2.33 11.09
CA ASP A 45 3.65 -3.41 10.12
C ASP A 45 2.18 -3.45 9.66
N ASP A 46 1.24 -3.20 10.58
CA ASP A 46 -0.17 -3.20 10.25
C ASP A 46 -0.68 -1.90 9.62
N TRP A 47 0.10 -0.81 9.72
CA TRP A 47 -0.26 0.52 9.23
C TRP A 47 -0.74 0.53 7.77
N VAL A 48 -0.16 -0.31 6.92
CA VAL A 48 -0.55 -0.47 5.50
C VAL A 48 -2.04 -0.84 5.34
N ARG A 49 -2.62 -1.58 6.28
CA ARG A 49 -4.07 -1.89 6.32
C ARG A 49 -4.81 -0.91 7.21
N HIS A 50 -4.28 -0.63 8.40
CA HIS A 50 -4.95 0.21 9.39
C HIS A 50 -5.25 1.62 8.88
N ILE A 51 -4.42 2.21 8.01
CA ILE A 51 -4.64 3.56 7.47
C ILE A 51 -6.00 3.73 6.79
N PHE A 52 -6.60 2.66 6.25
CA PHE A 52 -7.90 2.73 5.58
C PHE A 52 -9.09 2.80 6.55
N ASP A 53 -8.90 2.35 7.80
CA ASP A 53 -9.92 2.34 8.85
C ASP A 53 -9.60 3.35 9.98
N CYS A 54 -8.41 3.95 9.94
CA CYS A 54 -7.93 4.92 10.93
C CYS A 54 -8.57 6.30 10.69
N ASP A 55 -9.07 6.92 11.75
CA ASP A 55 -9.53 8.31 11.72
C ASP A 55 -8.30 9.24 11.81
N THR A 56 -7.66 9.46 10.66
CA THR A 56 -6.49 10.33 10.50
C THR A 56 -6.76 11.38 9.43
N ASP A 57 -6.23 12.59 9.61
CA ASP A 57 -6.27 13.65 8.59
C ASP A 57 -5.38 13.36 7.37
N GLN A 58 -4.68 12.22 7.35
CA GLN A 58 -3.82 11.83 6.24
C GLN A 58 -4.66 11.39 5.03
N GLU A 59 -4.42 12.04 3.89
CA GLU A 59 -5.03 11.66 2.62
C GLU A 59 -4.58 10.27 2.16
N ILE A 60 -5.54 9.41 1.85
CA ILE A 60 -5.32 8.08 1.28
C ILE A 60 -5.08 8.22 -0.23
N THR A 61 -3.82 8.11 -0.62
CA THR A 61 -3.40 8.16 -2.03
C THR A 61 -3.34 6.78 -2.70
N THR A 62 -3.23 6.75 -4.03
CA THR A 62 -3.06 5.52 -4.83
C THR A 62 -1.83 4.70 -4.44
N ALA A 63 -0.80 5.33 -3.85
CA ALA A 63 0.38 4.62 -3.33
C ALA A 63 0.07 3.79 -2.06
N HIS A 64 -0.94 4.17 -1.27
CA HIS A 64 -1.38 3.37 -0.13
C HIS A 64 -2.10 2.11 -0.60
N HIS A 65 -2.93 2.23 -1.65
CA HIS A 65 -3.53 1.07 -2.31
C HIS A 65 -2.46 0.16 -2.92
N LEU A 66 -1.37 0.72 -3.46
CA LEU A 66 -0.25 -0.08 -3.97
C LEU A 66 0.45 -0.84 -2.85
N ALA A 67 0.71 -0.20 -1.72
CA ALA A 67 1.30 -0.89 -0.58
C ALA A 67 0.40 -2.01 -0.04
N LEU A 68 -0.93 -1.81 -0.06
CA LEU A 68 -1.87 -2.87 0.29
C LEU A 68 -1.79 -4.05 -0.69
N ALA A 69 -1.77 -3.78 -2.00
CA ALA A 69 -1.63 -4.80 -3.04
C ALA A 69 -0.30 -5.58 -2.91
N VAL A 70 0.80 -4.87 -2.61
CA VAL A 70 2.11 -5.46 -2.32
C VAL A 70 2.05 -6.37 -1.10
N ARG A 71 1.44 -5.91 0.00
CA ARG A 71 1.29 -6.69 1.24
C ARG A 71 0.41 -7.93 1.06
N ASP A 72 -0.67 -7.79 0.30
CA ASP A 72 -1.62 -8.87 0.00
C ASP A 72 -1.10 -9.81 -1.11
N LYS A 73 0.00 -9.43 -1.78
CA LYS A 73 0.57 -10.12 -2.96
C LYS A 73 -0.49 -10.36 -4.05
N SER A 74 -1.38 -9.39 -4.21
CA SER A 74 -2.50 -9.44 -5.13
C SER A 74 -2.43 -8.27 -6.11
N LEU A 75 -2.84 -8.48 -7.35
CA LEU A 75 -2.95 -7.39 -8.31
C LEU A 75 -4.06 -6.42 -7.89
N PRO A 76 -3.85 -5.09 -8.00
CA PRO A 76 -4.92 -4.11 -7.85
C PRO A 76 -6.07 -4.42 -8.81
N SER A 77 -7.31 -4.32 -8.33
CA SER A 77 -8.50 -4.50 -9.18
C SER A 77 -8.84 -3.25 -9.99
N ASP A 78 -8.26 -2.10 -9.65
CA ASP A 78 -8.49 -0.82 -10.34
C ASP A 78 -7.53 -0.66 -11.52
N GLU A 79 -8.07 -0.64 -12.74
CA GLU A 79 -7.31 -0.46 -13.98
C GLU A 79 -6.63 0.91 -14.07
N ALA A 80 -7.22 1.97 -13.51
CA ALA A 80 -6.63 3.30 -13.53
C ALA A 80 -5.34 3.34 -12.69
N MET A 81 -5.36 2.67 -11.54
CA MET A 81 -4.19 2.50 -10.68
C MET A 81 -3.12 1.65 -11.38
N LEU A 82 -3.52 0.56 -12.05
CA LEU A 82 -2.59 -0.25 -12.82
C LEU A 82 -1.86 0.59 -13.89
N VAL A 83 -2.58 1.46 -14.59
CA VAL A 83 -2.00 2.38 -15.58
C VAL A 83 -1.01 3.37 -14.94
N GLU A 84 -1.40 4.01 -13.84
CA GLU A 84 -0.58 5.00 -13.10
C GLU A 84 0.76 4.41 -12.64
N TYR A 85 0.78 3.11 -12.28
CA TYR A 85 1.96 2.39 -11.84
C TYR A 85 2.68 1.59 -12.94
N GLY A 86 2.38 1.87 -14.21
CA GLY A 86 3.15 1.36 -15.34
C GLY A 86 2.68 0.02 -15.93
N SER A 87 1.49 -0.45 -15.58
CA SER A 87 0.94 -1.71 -16.12
C SER A 87 0.61 -1.65 -17.61
N ILE A 88 0.61 -0.46 -18.24
CA ILE A 88 0.59 -0.32 -19.71
C ILE A 88 1.78 -1.08 -20.33
N ARG A 89 2.92 -1.15 -19.63
CA ARG A 89 4.11 -1.90 -20.05
C ARG A 89 4.04 -3.39 -19.69
N ALA A 90 2.95 -3.82 -19.04
CA ALA A 90 2.70 -5.19 -18.60
C ALA A 90 1.33 -5.69 -19.12
N PRO A 91 1.20 -5.96 -20.42
CA PRO A 91 -0.09 -6.33 -21.02
C PRO A 91 -0.65 -7.67 -20.52
N THR A 92 0.20 -8.61 -20.10
CA THR A 92 -0.22 -9.93 -19.59
C THR A 92 -0.29 -9.98 -18.06
N GLU A 93 -1.10 -10.89 -17.52
CA GLU A 93 -1.13 -11.12 -16.07
C GLU A 93 0.23 -11.50 -15.49
N HIS A 94 1.03 -12.28 -16.24
CA HIS A 94 2.37 -12.66 -15.82
C HIS A 94 3.28 -11.42 -15.66
N GLU A 95 3.25 -10.51 -16.62
CA GLU A 95 4.03 -9.27 -16.56
C GLU A 95 3.54 -8.35 -15.44
N LYS A 96 2.23 -8.31 -15.16
CA LYS A 96 1.69 -7.56 -14.02
C LYS A 96 2.21 -8.12 -12.70
N LEU A 97 2.35 -9.44 -12.59
CA LEU A 97 2.97 -10.08 -11.42
C LEU A 97 4.46 -9.76 -11.30
N GLN A 98 5.20 -9.69 -12.43
CA GLN A 98 6.60 -9.24 -12.41
C GLN A 98 6.71 -7.80 -11.93
N LEU A 99 5.86 -6.91 -12.44
CA LEU A 99 5.79 -5.52 -12.01
C LEU A 99 5.41 -5.40 -10.53
N LEU A 100 4.47 -6.21 -10.03
CA LEU A 100 4.18 -6.27 -8.59
C LEU A 100 5.41 -6.71 -7.78
N GLY A 101 6.17 -7.69 -8.28
CA GLY A 101 7.43 -8.13 -7.68
C GLY A 101 8.48 -7.01 -7.59
N VAL A 102 8.56 -6.14 -8.59
CA VAL A 102 9.41 -4.93 -8.53
C VAL A 102 8.98 -4.04 -7.36
N TYR A 103 7.68 -3.79 -7.19
CA TYR A 103 7.18 -2.96 -6.09
C TYR A 103 7.38 -3.61 -4.72
N VAL A 104 7.27 -4.94 -4.62
CA VAL A 104 7.65 -5.71 -3.43
C VAL A 104 9.12 -5.47 -3.10
N ASP A 105 10.03 -5.67 -4.06
CA ASP A 105 11.47 -5.42 -3.83
C ASP A 105 11.73 -3.94 -3.45
N LEU A 106 11.05 -3.00 -4.10
CA LEU A 106 11.20 -1.57 -3.83
C LEU A 106 10.78 -1.20 -2.38
N MET A 107 9.63 -1.69 -1.93
CA MET A 107 9.08 -1.37 -0.61
C MET A 107 9.70 -2.20 0.52
N GLU A 108 9.85 -3.51 0.33
CA GLU A 108 10.29 -4.43 1.38
C GLU A 108 11.82 -4.50 1.49
N ARG A 109 12.51 -4.63 0.35
CA ARG A 109 13.98 -4.76 0.31
C ARG A 109 14.67 -3.41 0.33
N HIS A 110 14.16 -2.44 -0.43
CA HIS A 110 14.77 -1.12 -0.55
C HIS A 110 14.14 -0.04 0.33
N ARG A 111 13.12 -0.40 1.12
CA ARG A 111 12.48 0.46 2.13
C ARG A 111 11.99 1.80 1.56
N VAL A 112 11.59 1.80 0.29
CA VAL A 112 10.99 2.98 -0.34
C VAL A 112 9.57 3.12 0.20
N THR A 113 9.28 4.28 0.79
CA THR A 113 7.98 4.54 1.42
C THR A 113 6.90 4.90 0.40
N THR A 114 5.63 4.67 0.75
CA THR A 114 4.45 5.06 -0.04
C THR A 114 4.48 6.54 -0.42
N LYS A 115 4.85 7.41 0.52
CA LYS A 115 5.01 8.85 0.27
C LYS A 115 6.02 9.17 -0.84
N LYS A 116 7.13 8.42 -0.89
CA LYS A 116 8.17 8.61 -1.91
C LYS A 116 7.69 8.12 -3.27
N ILE A 117 7.00 6.97 -3.31
CA ILE A 117 6.39 6.44 -4.53
C ILE A 117 5.31 7.39 -5.07
N HIS A 118 4.42 7.86 -4.21
CA HIS A 118 3.40 8.84 -4.59
C HIS A 118 4.02 10.11 -5.19
N ARG A 119 5.08 10.63 -4.57
CA ARG A 119 5.83 11.77 -5.10
C ARG A 119 6.38 11.48 -6.51
N TRP A 120 6.96 10.31 -6.75
CA TRP A 120 7.49 9.94 -8.07
C TRP A 120 6.41 9.87 -9.15
N VAL A 121 5.21 9.43 -8.77
CA VAL A 121 4.04 9.44 -9.65
C VAL A 121 3.62 10.88 -9.95
N SER A 122 3.52 11.74 -8.94
CA SER A 122 3.17 13.16 -9.12
C SER A 122 4.18 13.93 -9.97
N GLU A 123 5.44 13.52 -9.96
CA GLU A 123 6.50 14.08 -10.80
C GLU A 123 6.49 13.54 -12.24
N GLY A 124 5.71 12.48 -12.53
CA GLY A 124 5.58 11.89 -13.87
C GLY A 124 6.71 10.96 -14.30
N ASP A 125 7.74 10.78 -13.46
CA ASP A 125 8.99 10.08 -13.79
C ASP A 125 9.19 8.79 -12.96
N LEU A 126 8.09 8.09 -12.65
CA LEU A 126 8.12 6.88 -11.82
C LEU A 126 9.13 5.83 -12.33
N ALA A 127 9.11 5.52 -13.63
CA ALA A 127 10.01 4.54 -14.22
C ALA A 127 11.49 4.93 -14.08
N PHE A 128 11.82 6.21 -14.26
CA PHE A 128 13.17 6.73 -14.09
C PHE A 128 13.64 6.55 -12.65
N TYR A 129 12.80 6.87 -11.66
CA TYR A 129 13.15 6.73 -10.25
C TYR A 129 13.30 5.28 -9.79
N ILE A 130 12.47 4.37 -10.32
CA ILE A 130 12.62 2.93 -10.08
C ILE A 130 13.96 2.47 -10.63
N GLN A 131 14.27 2.79 -11.90
CA GLN A 131 15.55 2.43 -12.53
C GLN A 131 16.75 3.02 -11.76
N ALA A 132 16.67 4.28 -11.35
CA ALA A 132 17.70 4.95 -10.56
C ALA A 132 17.89 4.32 -9.17
N THR A 133 16.87 3.66 -8.61
CA THR A 133 16.97 2.95 -7.32
C THR A 133 17.72 1.64 -7.48
N PHE A 134 17.38 0.85 -8.50
CA PHE A 134 18.01 -0.45 -8.73
C PHE A 134 19.43 -0.35 -9.33
N THR A 135 19.71 0.65 -10.17
CA THR A 135 21.05 0.84 -10.77
C THR A 135 22.14 1.18 -9.76
N LYS A 136 21.78 1.80 -8.62
CA LYS A 136 22.70 2.08 -7.52
C LYS A 136 23.18 0.83 -6.78
N LEU A 137 22.53 -0.32 -7.01
CA LEU A 137 22.84 -1.56 -6.33
C LEU A 137 23.82 -2.41 -7.15
N PRO A 138 24.67 -3.21 -6.48
CA PRO A 138 25.42 -4.29 -7.12
C PRO A 138 24.47 -5.23 -7.87
N ASN A 139 24.91 -5.78 -9.00
CA ASN A 139 24.06 -6.61 -9.88
C ASN A 139 23.34 -7.74 -9.13
N GLU A 140 24.04 -8.40 -8.21
CA GLU A 140 23.53 -9.49 -7.35
C GLU A 140 22.41 -9.06 -6.38
N SER A 141 22.31 -7.76 -6.07
CA SER A 141 21.33 -7.20 -5.14
C SER A 141 20.10 -6.59 -5.82
N ARG A 142 20.05 -6.55 -7.16
CA ARG A 142 18.97 -5.91 -7.93
C ARG A 142 17.65 -6.69 -7.94
N GLY A 143 17.66 -7.96 -7.53
CA GLY A 143 16.48 -8.82 -7.55
C GLY A 143 16.15 -9.34 -8.95
N SER A 144 15.38 -10.44 -9.01
CA SER A 144 15.00 -11.10 -10.26
C SER A 144 13.94 -10.32 -11.04
N HIS A 145 13.09 -9.56 -10.34
CA HIS A 145 11.98 -8.81 -10.95
C HIS A 145 12.47 -7.55 -11.68
N TYR A 146 13.57 -6.94 -11.23
CA TYR A 146 14.17 -5.81 -11.94
C TYR A 146 14.69 -6.19 -13.34
N ALA A 147 15.09 -7.44 -13.56
CA ALA A 147 15.56 -7.88 -14.88
C ALA A 147 14.45 -7.87 -15.96
N TRP A 148 13.18 -7.73 -15.56
CA TRP A 148 12.04 -7.61 -16.46
C TRP A 148 11.76 -6.15 -16.90
N LEU A 149 12.19 -5.15 -16.12
CA LEU A 149 12.00 -3.71 -16.40
C LEU A 149 12.88 -3.19 -17.53
#